data_AF-A0A9N8DPY2-F1
#
_entry.id   AF-A0A9N8DPY2-F1
#
_cell.length_a   1.000
_cell.length_b   1.000
_cell.length_c   1.000
_cell.angle_alpha   90.00
_cell.angle_beta   90.00
_cell.angle_gamma   90.00
#
_symmetry.space_group_name_H-M   'P 1'
#
loop_
_entity.id
_entity.type
_entity.pdbx_description
1 polymer ?
#
loop_
_entity_poly.entity_id
_entity_poly.type
_entity_poly.pdbx_seq_one_letter_code
_entity_poly.pdbx_strand_id
1 'polypeptide(L)'
;MVCFSSFFCKALIVLAITIQTVSAASPGIWINEFHYDNSGRDVGEFVEVAATAGFDTNGFVIYLYHGASGSVYVVRPVLPISNVNNGVGFSVIHGGLWNSPSGIALVDGFGTVVQFLSYEGSFTATNGPAAGMTSTDIGTYESADPVGLSLQLAGTGCAAADFSWQSPQAATSGFVNTGQTFNCNDGPTHAGPMDDPTASIKGDPHIETFSGTWFDYQGECDLVLIDAPNFAPLAPLLVLVRTRIRYLYSYIESAVLKIGDDVLEVGSFGEFFVNGVDGGDLAGSGAFVTTVGPYALHYHQTDTRSHKFTISLGKDESIVVKSHKDMVAVVLEKASPRRFHGSRGIVGDYDTRKMLNRQGMEMDIADTNALAREWQVRPEEHGRLFQAFRAPQYPQECKLPVASKRVGRRLGQPRISQEGADN
;
A
#
# COMPACT_ATOMS: atom_id res chain seq x y z
N MET A 1 14.09 -78.47 5.89
CA MET A 1 14.92 -77.27 5.70
C MET A 1 15.10 -77.15 4.18
N VAL A 2 14.39 -76.32 3.44
CA VAL A 2 14.33 -74.86 3.50
C VAL A 2 12.97 -74.38 2.95
N CYS A 3 12.40 -73.36 3.59
CA CYS A 3 11.16 -72.68 3.22
C CYS A 3 11.51 -71.45 2.38
N PHE A 4 10.88 -71.24 1.22
CA PHE A 4 11.00 -70.02 0.42
C PHE A 4 9.98 -69.00 0.94
N SER A 5 10.43 -67.90 1.56
CA SER A 5 9.56 -66.79 1.98
C SER A 5 9.48 -65.71 0.90
N SER A 6 8.26 -65.39 0.50
CA SER A 6 7.89 -64.25 -0.33
C SER A 6 8.09 -62.92 0.40
N PHE A 7 8.81 -61.98 -0.21
CA PHE A 7 8.84 -60.58 0.20
C PHE A 7 8.12 -59.73 -0.85
N PHE A 8 6.88 -59.33 -0.55
CA PHE A 8 6.20 -58.24 -1.25
C PHE A 8 6.70 -56.91 -0.66
N CYS A 9 7.54 -56.20 -1.41
CA CYS A 9 7.90 -54.82 -1.10
C CYS A 9 6.77 -53.90 -1.58
N LYS A 10 5.95 -53.37 -0.67
CA LYS A 10 4.97 -52.32 -0.98
C LYS A 10 5.73 -51.00 -1.13
N ALA A 11 5.89 -50.54 -2.37
CA ALA A 11 6.38 -49.19 -2.67
C ALA A 11 5.34 -48.17 -2.21
N LEU A 12 5.71 -47.35 -1.21
CA LEU A 12 4.92 -46.21 -0.76
C LEU A 12 5.20 -45.05 -1.73
N ILE A 13 4.26 -44.75 -2.63
CA ILE A 13 4.33 -43.56 -3.48
C ILE A 13 3.97 -42.36 -2.61
N VAL A 14 4.98 -41.60 -2.18
CA VAL A 14 4.79 -40.29 -1.55
C VAL A 14 4.56 -39.28 -2.68
N LEU A 15 3.30 -38.88 -2.87
CA LEU A 15 2.95 -37.79 -3.77
C LEU A 15 3.39 -36.47 -3.11
N ALA A 16 4.56 -35.95 -3.53
CA ALA A 16 5.00 -34.62 -3.13
C ALA A 16 4.08 -33.59 -3.78
N ILE A 17 3.11 -33.08 -3.02
CA ILE A 17 2.32 -31.92 -3.41
C ILE A 17 3.23 -30.71 -3.27
N THR A 18 3.78 -30.23 -4.37
CA THR A 18 4.43 -28.92 -4.43
C THR A 18 3.35 -27.86 -4.23
N ILE A 19 3.33 -27.26 -3.03
CA ILE A 19 2.54 -26.05 -2.78
C ILE A 19 3.24 -24.93 -3.56
N GLN A 20 2.76 -24.66 -4.77
CA GLN A 20 3.11 -23.44 -5.48
C GLN A 20 2.49 -22.28 -4.71
N THR A 21 3.35 -21.44 -4.11
CA THR A 21 2.93 -20.17 -3.53
C THR A 21 2.49 -19.27 -4.68
N VAL A 22 1.19 -19.04 -4.81
CA VAL A 22 0.65 -18.04 -5.72
C VAL A 22 0.88 -16.68 -5.05
N SER A 23 1.83 -15.92 -5.58
CA SER A 23 2.03 -14.53 -5.18
C SER A 23 0.86 -13.70 -5.68
N ALA A 24 0.16 -13.00 -4.79
CA ALA A 24 -0.81 -12.00 -5.21
C ALA A 24 -0.09 -10.94 -6.07
N ALA A 25 -0.67 -10.60 -7.22
CA ALA A 25 -0.13 -9.59 -8.11
C ALA A 25 -0.29 -8.19 -7.47
N SER A 26 0.83 -7.49 -7.24
CA SER A 26 0.83 -6.07 -6.91
C SER A 26 0.21 -5.25 -8.07
N PRO A 27 -0.64 -4.25 -7.81
CA PRO A 27 -0.99 -3.25 -8.80
C PRO A 27 0.27 -2.64 -9.40
N GLY A 28 0.32 -2.52 -10.72
CA GLY A 28 1.52 -2.10 -11.45
C GLY A 28 1.15 -1.47 -12.78
N ILE A 29 2.07 -0.65 -13.29
CA ILE A 29 1.97 0.03 -14.59
C ILE A 29 3.32 -0.08 -15.30
N TRP A 30 3.31 -0.40 -16.60
CA TRP A 30 4.53 -0.58 -17.38
C TRP A 30 4.32 -0.32 -18.87
N ILE A 31 5.40 -0.01 -19.58
CA ILE A 31 5.46 0.09 -21.04
C ILE A 31 5.34 -1.34 -21.61
N ASN A 32 4.34 -1.59 -22.44
CA ASN A 32 3.92 -2.93 -22.84
C ASN A 32 4.20 -3.27 -24.31
N GLU A 33 4.04 -2.29 -25.19
CA GLU A 33 4.18 -2.43 -26.63
C GLU A 33 4.52 -1.05 -27.22
N PHE A 34 5.33 -0.98 -28.28
CA PHE A 34 5.53 0.25 -29.03
C PHE A 34 5.96 -0.03 -30.47
N HIS A 35 5.72 0.95 -31.34
CA HIS A 35 6.09 0.93 -32.75
C HIS A 35 6.68 2.28 -33.14
N TYR A 36 7.81 2.29 -33.85
CA TYR A 36 8.54 3.51 -34.21
C TYR A 36 9.12 3.55 -35.62
N ASP A 37 9.35 2.43 -36.31
CA ASP A 37 10.04 2.44 -37.62
C ASP A 37 9.32 1.58 -38.67
N ASN A 38 8.99 2.20 -39.81
CA ASN A 38 8.44 1.49 -40.96
C ASN A 38 9.37 1.48 -42.17
N SER A 39 9.17 0.49 -43.04
CA SER A 39 9.58 0.57 -44.44
C SER A 39 8.98 1.82 -45.11
N GLY A 40 9.83 2.82 -45.38
CA GLY A 40 9.43 4.03 -46.08
C GLY A 40 9.07 5.17 -45.14
N ARG A 41 7.81 5.63 -45.18
CA ARG A 41 7.33 6.69 -44.29
C ARG A 41 6.70 6.04 -43.06
N ASP A 42 7.01 6.56 -41.88
CA ASP A 42 6.41 6.09 -40.63
C ASP A 42 4.91 6.40 -40.56
N VAL A 43 4.15 5.38 -40.19
CA VAL A 43 2.70 5.39 -40.07
C VAL A 43 2.31 4.53 -38.87
N GLY A 44 1.53 5.12 -37.97
CA GLY A 44 0.93 4.37 -36.87
C GLY A 44 1.87 4.14 -35.69
N GLU A 45 2.89 4.98 -35.50
CA GLU A 45 3.73 4.96 -34.30
C GLU A 45 2.88 5.09 -33.01
N PHE A 46 3.26 4.36 -31.97
CA PHE A 46 2.61 4.45 -30.66
C PHE A 46 3.50 3.91 -29.54
N VAL A 47 3.15 4.28 -28.31
CA VAL A 47 3.56 3.64 -27.06
C VAL A 47 2.30 3.16 -26.36
N GLU A 48 2.26 1.90 -25.99
CA GLU A 48 1.24 1.32 -25.14
C GLU A 48 1.78 1.13 -23.72
N VAL A 49 0.94 1.49 -22.76
CA VAL A 49 1.14 1.21 -21.34
C VAL A 49 0.09 0.20 -20.90
N ALA A 50 0.51 -0.88 -20.24
CA ALA A 50 -0.37 -1.80 -19.54
C ALA A 50 -0.37 -1.46 -18.05
N ALA A 51 -1.53 -1.60 -17.42
CA ALA A 51 -1.66 -1.45 -15.98
C ALA A 51 -2.69 -2.42 -15.43
N THR A 52 -2.52 -2.82 -14.17
CA THR A 52 -3.52 -3.64 -13.48
C THR A 52 -4.89 -2.96 -13.47
N ALA A 53 -5.97 -3.73 -13.54
CA ALA A 53 -7.33 -3.22 -13.57
C ALA A 53 -7.61 -2.31 -12.37
N GLY A 54 -8.17 -1.12 -12.64
CA GLY A 54 -8.43 -0.12 -11.60
C GLY A 54 -7.21 0.73 -11.21
N PHE A 55 -6.05 0.55 -11.84
CA PHE A 55 -4.90 1.44 -11.64
C PHE A 55 -5.22 2.85 -12.17
N ASP A 56 -5.09 3.87 -11.33
CA ASP A 56 -5.28 5.27 -11.73
C ASP A 56 -4.05 5.78 -12.50
N THR A 57 -4.24 5.98 -13.80
CA THR A 57 -3.19 6.52 -14.68
C THR A 57 -3.14 8.05 -14.66
N ASN A 58 -4.00 8.73 -13.88
CA ASN A 58 -4.01 10.17 -13.82
C ASN A 58 -2.68 10.75 -13.33
N GLY A 59 -2.16 11.72 -14.09
CA GLY A 59 -0.86 12.34 -13.83
C GLY A 59 0.34 11.53 -14.33
N PHE A 60 0.18 10.29 -14.80
CA PHE A 60 1.28 9.58 -15.45
C PHE A 60 1.60 10.19 -16.82
N VAL A 61 2.88 10.23 -17.16
CA VAL A 61 3.39 10.89 -18.35
C VAL A 61 4.47 10.04 -19.00
N ILE A 62 4.41 9.91 -20.32
CA ILE A 62 5.48 9.40 -21.17
C ILE A 62 6.36 10.57 -21.62
N TYR A 63 7.66 10.45 -21.40
CA TYR A 63 8.70 11.31 -21.94
C TYR A 63 9.52 10.53 -22.97
N LEU A 64 9.61 11.04 -24.19
CA LEU A 64 10.47 10.48 -25.22
C LEU A 64 11.78 11.27 -25.30
N TYR A 65 12.88 10.52 -25.31
CA TYR A 65 14.24 11.02 -25.24
C TYR A 65 15.02 10.67 -26.51
N HIS A 66 15.74 11.64 -27.05
CA HIS A 66 16.59 11.45 -28.20
C HIS A 66 17.94 10.86 -27.74
N GLY A 67 18.32 9.68 -28.20
CA GLY A 67 19.44 8.93 -27.61
C GLY A 67 20.82 9.55 -27.85
N ALA A 68 21.01 10.32 -28.93
CA ALA A 68 22.30 10.97 -29.19
C ALA A 68 22.55 12.19 -28.27
N SER A 69 21.50 12.87 -27.83
CA SER A 69 21.60 14.08 -26.99
C SER A 69 21.19 13.85 -25.54
N GLY A 70 20.50 12.74 -25.26
CA GLY A 70 19.86 12.45 -23.98
C GLY A 70 18.71 13.40 -23.63
N SER A 71 18.23 14.21 -24.58
CA SER A 71 17.25 15.26 -24.29
C SER A 71 15.81 14.82 -24.58
N VAL A 72 14.87 15.22 -23.74
CA VAL A 72 13.43 15.10 -24.01
C VAL A 72 13.06 15.87 -25.27
N TYR A 73 12.28 15.24 -26.14
CA TYR A 73 11.73 15.89 -27.34
C TYR A 73 10.19 15.77 -27.46
N VAL A 74 9.58 14.78 -26.79
CA VAL A 74 8.12 14.63 -26.72
C VAL A 74 7.69 14.32 -25.29
N VAL A 75 6.55 14.87 -24.90
CA VAL A 75 5.87 14.61 -23.62
C VAL A 75 4.40 14.33 -23.90
N ARG A 76 3.85 13.25 -23.34
CA ARG A 76 2.46 12.83 -23.52
C ARG A 76 1.86 12.28 -22.23
N PRO A 77 0.62 12.67 -21.85
CA PRO A 77 -0.05 12.05 -20.72
C PRO A 77 -0.41 10.60 -21.05
N VAL A 78 -0.36 9.73 -20.04
CA VAL A 78 -0.96 8.39 -20.12
C VAL A 78 -2.48 8.55 -20.00
N LEU A 79 -3.23 7.89 -20.88
CA LEU A 79 -4.69 7.91 -20.86
C LEU A 79 -5.24 6.84 -19.89
N PRO A 80 -6.52 6.91 -19.49
CA PRO A 80 -7.15 5.82 -18.75
C PRO A 80 -7.03 4.48 -19.46
N ILE A 81 -6.76 3.41 -18.70
CA ILE A 81 -6.71 2.06 -19.26
C ILE A 81 -8.10 1.60 -19.73
N SER A 82 -8.11 0.77 -20.78
CA SER A 82 -9.30 0.15 -21.36
C SER A 82 -9.04 -1.34 -21.68
N ASN A 83 -10.05 -2.05 -22.19
CA ASN A 83 -9.93 -3.45 -22.66
C ASN A 83 -9.29 -4.41 -21.64
N VAL A 84 -9.78 -4.36 -20.39
CA VAL A 84 -9.26 -5.18 -19.30
C VAL A 84 -9.40 -6.67 -19.60
N ASN A 85 -8.29 -7.40 -19.58
CA ASN A 85 -8.20 -8.84 -19.73
C ASN A 85 -7.39 -9.43 -18.58
N ASN A 86 -7.94 -10.42 -17.88
CA ASN A 86 -7.29 -11.09 -16.74
C ASN A 86 -6.64 -10.14 -15.71
N GLY A 87 -7.33 -9.04 -15.40
CA GLY A 87 -6.88 -8.08 -14.40
C GLY A 87 -5.87 -7.04 -14.90
N VAL A 88 -5.65 -6.90 -16.21
CA VAL A 88 -4.76 -5.89 -16.80
C VAL A 88 -5.48 -5.17 -17.96
N GLY A 89 -5.40 -3.85 -18.03
CA GLY A 89 -5.90 -3.02 -19.14
C GLY A 89 -4.81 -2.18 -19.80
N PHE A 90 -5.14 -1.53 -20.92
CA PHE A 90 -4.19 -0.91 -21.83
C PHE A 90 -4.51 0.56 -22.13
N SER A 91 -3.48 1.36 -22.29
CA SER A 91 -3.53 2.78 -22.66
C SER A 91 -2.58 3.05 -23.82
N VAL A 92 -3.11 3.51 -24.94
CA VAL A 92 -2.34 3.70 -26.19
C VAL A 92 -2.11 5.19 -26.43
N ILE A 93 -0.85 5.57 -26.60
CA ILE A 93 -0.39 6.94 -26.86
C ILE A 93 0.25 6.98 -28.25
N HIS A 94 -0.33 7.76 -29.16
CA HIS A 94 0.13 7.79 -30.56
C HIS A 94 1.22 8.84 -30.85
N GLY A 95 2.16 8.45 -31.71
CA GLY A 95 3.06 9.32 -32.46
C GLY A 95 4.28 9.85 -31.72
N GLY A 96 5.29 10.22 -32.52
CA GLY A 96 6.43 11.00 -32.07
C GLY A 96 7.60 10.16 -31.56
N LEU A 97 7.70 8.90 -31.98
CA LEU A 97 8.93 8.15 -31.78
C LEU A 97 9.93 8.54 -32.89
N TRP A 98 11.15 8.07 -32.77
CA TRP A 98 12.24 8.46 -33.67
C TRP A 98 13.02 7.23 -34.12
N ASN A 99 13.32 7.14 -35.42
CA ASN A 99 13.94 5.96 -36.06
C ASN A 99 15.48 5.96 -35.87
N SER A 100 15.93 6.13 -34.64
CA SER A 100 17.33 6.06 -34.21
C SER A 100 17.38 5.80 -32.70
N PRO A 101 18.56 5.53 -32.09
CA PRO A 101 18.63 5.25 -30.66
C PRO A 101 17.90 6.33 -29.87
N SER A 102 16.89 5.90 -29.11
CA SER A 102 15.96 6.77 -28.37
C SER A 102 15.39 6.02 -27.19
N GLY A 103 14.75 6.74 -26.27
CA GLY A 103 14.24 6.17 -25.03
C GLY A 103 12.86 6.66 -24.65
N ILE A 104 12.17 5.84 -23.88
CA ILE A 104 10.81 6.04 -23.38
C ILE A 104 10.89 5.99 -21.85
N ALA A 105 10.61 7.11 -21.20
CA ALA A 105 10.45 7.14 -19.76
C ALA A 105 8.96 7.21 -19.39
N LEU A 106 8.51 6.24 -18.59
CA LEU A 106 7.22 6.28 -17.90
C LEU A 106 7.42 6.94 -16.55
N VAL A 107 6.73 8.04 -16.30
CA VAL A 107 6.89 8.88 -15.12
C VAL A 107 5.55 9.04 -14.41
N ASP A 108 5.53 8.93 -13.08
CA ASP A 108 4.31 9.12 -12.29
C ASP A 108 3.91 10.60 -12.17
N GLY A 109 2.72 10.85 -11.61
CA GLY A 109 2.22 12.22 -11.37
C GLY A 109 2.99 13.04 -10.34
N PHE A 110 4.03 12.48 -9.74
CA PHE A 110 4.94 13.18 -8.81
C PHE A 110 6.32 13.46 -9.42
N GLY A 111 6.58 12.99 -10.64
CA GLY A 111 7.86 13.17 -11.34
C GLY A 111 8.86 12.02 -11.14
N THR A 112 8.45 10.90 -10.53
CA THR A 112 9.31 9.71 -10.36
C THR A 112 9.33 8.89 -11.63
N VAL A 113 10.53 8.48 -12.06
CA VAL A 113 10.71 7.58 -13.21
C VAL A 113 10.41 6.14 -12.80
N VAL A 114 9.34 5.56 -13.36
CA VAL A 114 8.91 4.17 -13.15
C VAL A 114 9.71 3.22 -14.04
N GLN A 115 9.88 3.57 -15.31
CA GLN A 115 10.73 2.86 -16.26
C GLN A 115 11.44 3.87 -17.14
N PHE A 116 12.69 3.58 -17.51
CA PHE A 116 13.39 4.29 -18.57
C PHE A 116 14.02 3.26 -19.51
N LEU A 117 13.31 2.98 -20.60
CA LEU A 117 13.70 2.00 -21.61
C LEU A 117 14.30 2.69 -22.82
N SER A 118 15.19 2.02 -23.54
CA SER A 118 15.69 2.47 -24.84
C SER A 118 15.71 1.36 -25.86
N TYR A 119 15.79 1.73 -27.13
CA TYR A 119 16.00 0.82 -28.25
C TYR A 119 17.23 1.28 -29.05
N GLU A 120 17.85 0.33 -29.74
CA GLU A 120 19.11 0.51 -30.48
C GLU A 120 20.31 0.97 -29.61
N GLY A 121 20.29 0.60 -28.33
CA GLY A 121 21.37 0.88 -27.38
C GLY A 121 20.91 1.72 -26.19
N SER A 122 21.78 1.85 -25.19
CA SER A 122 21.55 2.64 -23.98
C SER A 122 22.23 4.00 -24.05
N PHE A 123 21.66 4.99 -23.34
CA PHE A 123 22.22 6.33 -23.21
C PHE A 123 21.80 6.95 -21.87
N THR A 124 22.46 8.04 -21.48
CA THR A 124 22.12 8.79 -20.26
C THR A 124 21.30 10.02 -20.63
N ALA A 125 20.18 10.23 -19.94
CA ALA A 125 19.37 11.42 -20.14
C ALA A 125 20.07 12.67 -19.58
N THR A 126 19.95 13.79 -20.29
CA THR A 126 20.61 15.06 -19.97
C THR A 126 19.66 16.11 -19.39
N ASN A 127 18.35 15.93 -19.54
CA ASN A 127 17.30 16.76 -18.96
C ASN A 127 16.04 15.94 -18.62
N GLY A 128 14.97 16.61 -18.20
CA GLY A 128 13.69 15.94 -17.87
C GLY A 128 13.74 15.09 -16.59
N PRO A 129 12.66 14.36 -16.27
CA PRO A 129 12.58 13.55 -15.05
C PRO A 129 13.63 12.44 -14.94
N ALA A 130 14.17 11.97 -16.08
CA ALA A 130 15.21 10.95 -16.11
C ALA A 130 16.63 11.53 -16.13
N ALA A 131 16.82 12.85 -15.96
CA ALA A 131 18.15 13.48 -16.03
C ALA A 131 19.17 12.76 -15.13
N GLY A 132 20.30 12.35 -15.71
CA GLY A 132 21.35 11.60 -15.04
C GLY A 132 21.11 10.08 -14.93
N MET A 133 19.93 9.58 -15.30
CA MET A 133 19.66 8.15 -15.38
C MET A 133 20.13 7.60 -16.72
N THR A 134 20.71 6.41 -16.70
CA THR A 134 21.02 5.62 -17.90
C THR A 134 19.83 4.73 -18.23
N SER A 135 19.39 4.73 -19.49
CA SER A 135 18.30 3.88 -19.98
C SER A 135 18.69 2.40 -19.99
N THR A 136 17.68 1.54 -19.88
CA THR A 136 17.83 0.09 -20.10
C THR A 136 17.46 -0.24 -21.53
N ASP A 137 18.42 -0.72 -22.32
CA ASP A 137 18.15 -1.20 -23.68
C ASP A 137 17.26 -2.44 -23.65
N ILE A 138 16.24 -2.48 -24.49
CA ILE A 138 15.28 -3.60 -24.54
C ILE A 138 15.84 -4.83 -25.26
N GLY A 139 17.01 -4.72 -25.91
CA GLY A 139 17.71 -5.83 -26.55
C GLY A 139 17.14 -6.27 -27.91
N THR A 140 16.18 -5.53 -28.46
CA THR A 140 15.56 -5.73 -29.78
C THR A 140 15.18 -4.37 -30.38
N TYR A 141 14.95 -4.32 -31.69
CA TYR A 141 14.69 -3.08 -32.42
C TYR A 141 13.85 -3.36 -33.68
N GLU A 142 13.26 -2.31 -34.26
CA GLU A 142 12.61 -2.35 -35.56
C GLU A 142 13.62 -1.90 -36.62
N SER A 143 13.55 -2.48 -37.82
CA SER A 143 14.51 -2.18 -38.89
C SER A 143 13.82 -1.93 -40.21
N ALA A 144 13.12 -0.81 -40.29
CA ALA A 144 12.22 -0.45 -41.39
C ALA A 144 11.20 -1.56 -41.66
N ASP A 145 10.49 -2.01 -40.62
CA ASP A 145 9.60 -3.15 -40.68
C ASP A 145 8.30 -2.85 -41.46
N PRO A 146 7.59 -3.88 -41.98
CA PRO A 146 6.28 -3.68 -42.57
C PRO A 146 5.29 -3.00 -41.62
N VAL A 147 4.42 -2.15 -42.18
CA VAL A 147 3.35 -1.50 -41.41
C VAL A 147 2.49 -2.54 -40.69
N GLY A 148 2.23 -2.30 -39.41
CA GLY A 148 1.42 -3.17 -38.56
C GLY A 148 2.23 -4.19 -37.75
N LEU A 149 3.56 -4.07 -37.72
CA LEU A 149 4.39 -4.74 -36.71
C LEU A 149 4.65 -3.80 -35.53
N SER A 150 5.02 -4.38 -34.38
CA SER A 150 5.42 -3.68 -33.17
C SER A 150 6.38 -4.52 -32.34
N LEU A 151 7.14 -3.84 -31.49
CA LEU A 151 7.86 -4.45 -30.38
C LEU A 151 6.89 -4.62 -29.21
N GLN A 152 6.80 -5.82 -28.66
CA GLN A 152 5.80 -6.13 -27.64
C GLN A 152 6.32 -7.14 -26.61
N LEU A 153 5.91 -6.98 -25.36
CA LEU A 153 6.23 -7.89 -24.27
C LEU A 153 5.47 -9.22 -24.41
N ALA A 154 6.17 -10.33 -24.15
CA ALA A 154 5.58 -11.67 -24.05
C ALA A 154 6.07 -12.40 -22.79
N GLY A 155 5.32 -13.41 -22.35
CA GLY A 155 5.57 -14.13 -21.09
C GLY A 155 4.30 -14.30 -20.27
N THR A 156 4.44 -14.87 -19.07
CA THR A 156 3.33 -15.11 -18.15
C THR A 156 3.61 -14.45 -16.81
N GLY A 157 2.75 -13.52 -16.38
CA GLY A 157 2.93 -12.82 -15.12
C GLY A 157 2.04 -11.59 -14.98
N CYS A 158 2.45 -10.67 -14.10
CA CYS A 158 1.68 -9.50 -13.69
C CYS A 158 2.48 -8.22 -13.46
N ALA A 159 3.80 -8.28 -13.63
CA ALA A 159 4.68 -7.13 -13.59
C ALA A 159 5.59 -7.12 -14.82
N ALA A 160 6.14 -5.96 -15.17
CA ALA A 160 7.06 -5.80 -16.31
C ALA A 160 8.20 -6.83 -16.31
N ALA A 161 8.73 -7.18 -15.13
CA ALA A 161 9.83 -8.12 -14.96
C ALA A 161 9.47 -9.58 -15.29
N ASP A 162 8.18 -9.92 -15.36
CA ASP A 162 7.72 -11.25 -15.73
C ASP A 162 7.68 -11.48 -17.24
N PHE A 163 7.91 -10.41 -18.02
CA PHE A 163 7.83 -10.41 -19.47
C PHE A 163 9.18 -10.09 -20.09
N SER A 164 9.31 -10.44 -21.37
CA SER A 164 10.49 -10.15 -22.18
C SER A 164 10.09 -9.54 -23.52
N TRP A 165 10.84 -8.53 -23.96
CA TRP A 165 10.65 -7.90 -25.26
C TRP A 165 10.90 -8.90 -26.38
N GLN A 166 9.98 -8.97 -27.33
CA GLN A 166 10.09 -9.83 -28.51
C GLN A 166 10.50 -9.01 -29.73
N SER A 167 11.08 -9.69 -30.73
CA SER A 167 11.28 -9.11 -32.06
C SER A 167 9.96 -8.64 -32.68
N PRO A 168 10.00 -7.72 -33.65
CA PRO A 168 8.79 -7.17 -34.26
C PRO A 168 7.82 -8.24 -34.74
N GLN A 169 6.56 -8.12 -34.32
CA GLN A 169 5.47 -9.04 -34.67
C GLN A 169 4.16 -8.26 -34.80
N ALA A 170 3.08 -8.92 -35.24
CA ALA A 170 1.82 -8.22 -35.53
C ALA A 170 1.34 -7.40 -34.32
N ALA A 171 1.11 -6.11 -34.55
CA ALA A 171 0.76 -5.17 -33.50
C ALA A 171 -0.59 -5.51 -32.85
N THR A 172 -0.62 -5.40 -31.53
CA THR A 172 -1.74 -5.76 -30.66
C THR A 172 -2.31 -4.57 -29.89
N SER A 173 -1.81 -3.35 -30.16
CA SER A 173 -2.26 -2.08 -29.59
C SER A 173 -3.73 -2.06 -29.14
N GLY A 174 -3.92 -1.88 -27.84
CA GLY A 174 -5.20 -1.87 -27.13
C GLY A 174 -5.65 -3.25 -26.64
N PHE A 175 -4.88 -4.31 -26.89
CA PHE A 175 -5.22 -5.70 -26.56
C PHE A 175 -4.00 -6.45 -26.02
N VAL A 176 -4.22 -7.69 -25.55
CA VAL A 176 -3.14 -8.55 -25.05
C VAL A 176 -2.14 -8.87 -26.16
N ASN A 177 -0.85 -8.73 -25.85
CA ASN A 177 0.22 -9.04 -26.80
C ASN A 177 0.27 -10.52 -27.18
N THR A 178 0.82 -10.79 -28.35
CA THR A 178 1.08 -12.15 -28.83
C THR A 178 2.07 -12.86 -27.89
N GLY A 179 1.64 -14.00 -27.33
CA GLY A 179 2.46 -14.76 -26.38
C GLY A 179 2.48 -14.19 -24.97
N GLN A 180 1.65 -13.19 -24.66
CA GLN A 180 1.48 -12.66 -23.31
C GLN A 180 0.28 -13.32 -22.63
N THR A 181 0.46 -13.70 -21.36
CA THR A 181 -0.61 -14.26 -20.52
C THR A 181 -0.59 -13.59 -19.16
N PHE A 182 -1.70 -12.96 -18.79
CA PHE A 182 -1.87 -12.40 -17.45
C PHE A 182 -2.51 -13.43 -16.53
N ASN A 183 -1.87 -13.70 -15.39
CA ASN A 183 -2.38 -14.54 -14.31
C ASN A 183 -2.68 -13.69 -13.06
N CYS A 184 -3.14 -12.45 -13.27
CA CYS A 184 -3.33 -11.46 -12.21
C CYS A 184 -4.63 -11.61 -11.43
N ASN A 185 -5.32 -12.73 -11.67
CA ASN A 185 -6.63 -13.06 -11.09
C ASN A 185 -6.56 -13.95 -9.84
N ASP A 186 -5.39 -14.12 -9.21
CA ASP A 186 -5.25 -14.88 -7.95
C ASP A 186 -4.99 -13.99 -6.72
N GLY A 187 -5.56 -12.78 -6.69
CA GLY A 187 -6.10 -12.22 -5.44
C GLY A 187 -7.54 -12.69 -5.30
N PRO A 188 -8.06 -13.02 -4.10
CA PRO A 188 -9.44 -13.47 -3.97
C PRO A 188 -10.35 -12.43 -4.60
N THR A 189 -11.21 -12.88 -5.51
CA THR A 189 -12.28 -12.09 -6.12
C THR A 189 -13.03 -11.33 -5.01
N HIS A 190 -12.78 -10.03 -4.86
CA HIS A 190 -13.74 -9.17 -4.17
C HIS A 190 -14.79 -8.75 -5.20
N ALA A 191 -15.91 -9.46 -5.12
CA ALA A 191 -17.20 -8.94 -5.52
C ALA A 191 -17.48 -7.67 -4.70
N GLY A 192 -17.16 -6.52 -5.27
CA GLY A 192 -17.48 -5.19 -4.78
C GLY A 192 -16.85 -4.14 -5.71
N PRO A 193 -17.42 -2.94 -5.84
CA PRO A 193 -16.73 -1.83 -6.49
C PRO A 193 -15.39 -1.59 -5.80
N MET A 194 -14.41 -1.06 -6.52
CA MET A 194 -13.14 -0.59 -5.99
C MET A 194 -13.40 0.64 -5.09
N ASP A 195 -14.00 0.42 -3.92
CA ASP A 195 -14.20 1.45 -2.91
C ASP A 195 -12.86 1.64 -2.20
N ASP A 196 -12.28 2.83 -2.32
CA ASP A 196 -11.13 3.26 -1.52
C ASP A 196 -11.49 3.07 -0.03
N PRO A 197 -10.94 2.05 0.66
CA PRO A 197 -11.42 1.69 1.99
C PRO A 197 -11.11 2.79 3.00
N THR A 198 -11.95 2.87 4.02
CA THR A 198 -11.62 3.59 5.24
C THR A 198 -11.10 2.59 6.27
N ALA A 199 -9.97 2.90 6.89
CA ALA A 199 -9.46 2.16 8.04
C ALA A 199 -9.23 3.14 9.19
N SER A 200 -9.45 2.70 10.43
CA SER A 200 -9.38 3.64 11.55
C SER A 200 -9.14 2.98 12.90
N ILE A 201 -8.71 3.79 13.86
CA ILE A 201 -8.72 3.47 15.28
C ILE A 201 -9.29 4.64 16.06
N LYS A 202 -10.29 4.40 16.92
CA LYS A 202 -11.08 5.48 17.55
C LYS A 202 -11.35 5.18 19.03
N GLY A 203 -11.31 6.21 19.87
CA GLY A 203 -11.80 6.18 21.26
C GLY A 203 -11.13 5.13 22.15
N ASP A 204 -11.96 4.25 22.72
CA ASP A 204 -11.58 3.03 23.41
C ASP A 204 -11.32 1.91 22.38
N PRO A 205 -10.06 1.52 22.13
CA PRO A 205 -9.56 1.17 20.80
C PRO A 205 -10.50 0.32 19.94
N HIS A 206 -11.38 1.01 19.21
CA HIS A 206 -12.23 0.43 18.18
C HIS A 206 -11.51 0.53 16.85
N ILE A 207 -11.15 -0.61 16.28
CA ILE A 207 -10.34 -0.68 15.06
C ILE A 207 -11.24 -1.14 13.91
N GLU A 208 -11.24 -0.36 12.83
CA GLU A 208 -11.85 -0.67 11.53
C GLU A 208 -10.74 -1.07 10.57
N THR A 209 -10.78 -2.32 10.09
CA THR A 209 -9.79 -2.85 9.15
C THR A 209 -10.05 -2.40 7.72
N PHE A 210 -9.09 -2.62 6.83
CA PHE A 210 -9.29 -2.41 5.38
C PHE A 210 -10.39 -3.29 4.76
N SER A 211 -10.80 -4.37 5.42
CA SER A 211 -11.98 -5.17 5.01
C SER A 211 -13.31 -4.60 5.50
N GLY A 212 -13.30 -3.48 6.23
CA GLY A 212 -14.48 -2.91 6.89
C GLY A 212 -14.93 -3.68 8.15
N THR A 213 -14.13 -4.66 8.60
CA THR A 213 -14.43 -5.42 9.81
C THR A 213 -13.98 -4.65 11.04
N TRP A 214 -14.78 -4.72 12.10
CA TRP A 214 -14.50 -4.04 13.36
C TRP A 214 -14.07 -5.02 14.43
N PHE A 215 -13.09 -4.63 15.24
CA PHE A 215 -12.73 -5.33 16.47
C PHE A 215 -12.22 -4.36 17.54
N ASP A 216 -12.24 -4.84 18.79
CA ASP A 216 -11.85 -4.05 19.94
C ASP A 216 -10.56 -4.59 20.54
N TYR A 217 -9.64 -3.69 20.86
CA TYR A 217 -8.44 -4.02 21.60
C TYR A 217 -8.43 -3.34 22.97
N GLN A 218 -8.17 -4.13 24.01
CA GLN A 218 -8.14 -3.66 25.39
C GLN A 218 -6.79 -4.02 25.99
N GLY A 219 -5.81 -3.14 25.80
CA GLY A 219 -4.49 -3.25 26.40
C GLY A 219 -3.73 -1.93 26.38
N GLU A 220 -2.55 -1.96 26.98
CA GLU A 220 -1.65 -0.82 27.11
C GLU A 220 -0.29 -1.18 26.50
N CYS A 221 -0.06 -0.60 25.32
CA CYS A 221 1.21 -0.59 24.59
C CYS A 221 1.14 0.37 23.39
N ASP A 222 2.29 0.56 22.75
CA ASP A 222 2.39 1.24 21.46
C ASP A 222 2.14 0.21 20.34
N LEU A 223 1.23 0.54 19.42
CA LEU A 223 0.83 -0.32 18.30
C LEU A 223 1.18 0.34 16.97
N VAL A 224 1.61 -0.47 16.00
CA VAL A 224 1.70 -0.08 14.59
C VAL A 224 0.28 -0.12 14.03
N LEU A 225 -0.31 1.05 13.84
CA LEU A 225 -1.60 1.15 13.17
C LEU A 225 -1.44 0.69 11.73
N ILE A 226 -0.48 1.29 11.03
CA ILE A 226 -0.08 0.94 9.66
C ILE A 226 1.37 1.34 9.38
N ASP A 227 2.08 0.47 8.68
CA ASP A 227 3.35 0.73 8.01
C ASP A 227 3.11 0.62 6.49
N ALA A 228 3.35 1.72 5.78
CA ALA A 228 3.05 1.91 4.37
C ALA A 228 4.32 2.36 3.63
N PRO A 229 5.21 1.41 3.26
CA PRO A 229 6.50 1.73 2.67
C PRO A 229 6.38 2.38 1.28
N ASN A 230 5.30 2.11 0.55
CA ASN A 230 5.05 2.62 -0.80
C ASN A 230 4.17 3.88 -0.82
N PHE A 231 3.96 4.54 0.33
CA PHE A 231 3.03 5.65 0.48
C PHE A 231 3.31 6.85 -0.45
N ALA A 232 4.59 7.18 -0.59
CA ALA A 232 5.10 8.17 -1.52
C ALA A 232 6.61 7.93 -1.77
N PRO A 233 7.13 8.30 -2.94
CA PRO A 233 8.56 8.16 -3.25
C PRO A 233 9.41 8.90 -2.22
N LEU A 234 10.34 8.17 -1.59
CA LEU A 234 11.21 8.62 -0.47
C LEU A 234 10.46 9.13 0.77
N ALA A 235 9.14 8.96 0.83
CA ALA A 235 8.29 9.43 1.91
C ALA A 235 7.31 8.34 2.37
N PRO A 236 7.80 7.21 2.92
CA PRO A 236 6.95 6.17 3.48
C PRO A 236 6.12 6.73 4.63
N LEU A 237 4.91 6.19 4.81
CA LEU A 237 4.04 6.52 5.94
C LEU A 237 4.19 5.45 7.01
N LEU A 238 4.40 5.88 8.25
CA LEU A 238 4.28 5.05 9.43
C LEU A 238 3.32 5.72 10.42
N VAL A 239 2.33 4.98 10.89
CA VAL A 239 1.39 5.45 11.91
C VAL A 239 1.46 4.56 13.13
N LEU A 240 1.81 5.17 14.25
CA LEU A 240 1.88 4.52 15.55
C LEU A 240 0.79 5.10 16.46
N VAL A 241 0.22 4.26 17.31
CA VAL A 241 -0.78 4.69 18.30
C VAL A 241 -0.43 4.15 19.68
N ARG A 242 -0.57 5.00 20.69
CA ARG A 242 -0.31 4.65 22.08
C ARG A 242 -1.62 4.39 22.79
N THR A 243 -1.78 3.16 23.29
CA THR A 243 -2.94 2.76 24.09
C THR A 243 -2.61 2.80 25.58
N ARG A 244 -3.59 3.23 26.40
CA ARG A 244 -3.44 3.35 27.85
C ARG A 244 -4.63 2.73 28.56
N ILE A 245 -4.37 1.90 29.57
CA ILE A 245 -5.44 1.34 30.40
C ILE A 245 -6.01 2.44 31.30
N ARG A 246 -7.33 2.49 31.36
CA ARG A 246 -8.14 3.29 32.25
C ARG A 246 -9.20 2.41 32.89
N TYR A 247 -9.04 2.14 34.18
CA TYR A 247 -9.92 1.26 34.93
C TYR A 247 -10.00 -0.15 34.29
N LEU A 248 -11.11 -0.44 33.59
CA LEU A 248 -11.42 -1.75 32.99
C LEU A 248 -11.34 -1.74 31.45
N TYR A 249 -11.04 -0.61 30.84
CA TYR A 249 -10.90 -0.46 29.39
C TYR A 249 -9.60 0.29 29.07
N SER A 250 -9.28 0.44 27.79
CA SER A 250 -8.14 1.22 27.31
C SER A 250 -8.63 2.34 26.39
N TYR A 251 -7.82 3.35 26.18
CA TYR A 251 -8.09 4.44 25.25
C TYR A 251 -6.82 4.79 24.48
N ILE A 252 -6.96 5.45 23.32
CA ILE A 252 -5.82 5.94 22.55
C ILE A 252 -5.39 7.29 23.16
N GLU A 253 -4.22 7.31 23.78
CA GLU A 253 -3.66 8.47 24.48
C GLU A 253 -3.01 9.46 23.50
N SER A 254 -2.29 8.93 22.52
CA SER A 254 -1.62 9.70 21.47
C SER A 254 -1.42 8.88 20.20
N ALA A 255 -1.17 9.57 19.09
CA ALA A 255 -0.82 9.00 17.80
C ALA A 255 0.37 9.74 17.20
N VAL A 256 1.24 9.00 16.51
CA VAL A 256 2.37 9.54 15.75
C VAL A 256 2.19 9.16 14.29
N LEU A 257 2.27 10.15 13.41
CA LEU A 257 2.41 9.98 11.97
C LEU A 257 3.81 10.41 11.54
N LYS A 258 4.53 9.53 10.84
CA LYS A 258 5.78 9.87 10.15
C LYS A 258 5.57 9.73 8.65
N ILE A 259 5.87 10.78 7.88
CA ILE A 259 5.85 10.78 6.42
C ILE A 259 7.23 11.22 5.93
N GLY A 260 7.99 10.29 5.36
CA GLY A 260 9.42 10.53 5.10
C GLY A 260 10.14 10.77 6.42
N ASP A 261 10.76 11.93 6.56
CA ASP A 261 11.47 12.33 7.78
C ASP A 261 10.65 13.20 8.73
N ASP A 262 9.53 13.74 8.26
CA ASP A 262 8.67 14.61 9.06
C ASP A 262 7.73 13.80 9.95
N VAL A 263 7.54 14.27 11.17
CA VAL A 263 6.77 13.62 12.24
C VAL A 263 5.72 14.57 12.79
N LEU A 264 4.48 14.12 12.83
CA LEU A 264 3.38 14.72 13.59
C LEU A 264 3.04 13.80 14.75
N GLU A 265 3.14 14.29 15.97
CA GLU A 265 2.57 13.64 17.15
C GLU A 265 1.34 14.42 17.60
N VAL A 266 0.23 13.73 17.87
CA VAL A 266 -0.98 14.32 18.44
C VAL A 266 -1.35 13.55 19.70
N GLY A 267 -1.47 14.27 20.80
CA GLY A 267 -1.84 13.78 22.11
C GLY A 267 -3.24 14.19 22.55
N SER A 268 -3.48 13.98 23.83
CA SER A 268 -4.70 14.37 24.51
C SER A 268 -4.85 15.91 24.56
N PHE A 269 -6.10 16.37 24.61
CA PHE A 269 -6.51 17.76 24.74
C PHE A 269 -5.95 18.68 23.65
N GLY A 270 -5.76 18.12 22.45
CA GLY A 270 -5.21 18.85 21.32
C GLY A 270 -3.73 19.18 21.42
N GLU A 271 -2.99 18.60 22.37
CA GLU A 271 -1.52 18.66 22.37
C GLU A 271 -0.99 18.06 21.07
N PHE A 272 -0.02 18.71 20.43
CA PHE A 272 0.62 18.17 19.22
C PHE A 272 2.01 18.74 19.02
N PHE A 273 2.84 17.98 18.31
CA PHE A 273 4.21 18.35 17.95
C PHE A 273 4.43 18.12 16.47
N VAL A 274 5.07 19.07 15.79
CA VAL A 274 5.54 18.90 14.40
C VAL A 274 7.06 18.89 14.44
N ASN A 275 7.67 17.78 14.06
CA ASN A 275 9.13 17.56 14.11
C ASN A 275 9.72 17.81 15.51
N GLY A 276 8.97 17.46 16.55
CA GLY A 276 9.34 17.65 17.96
C GLY A 276 9.20 19.10 18.47
N VAL A 277 8.75 20.03 17.63
CA VAL A 277 8.42 21.40 18.03
C VAL A 277 6.98 21.44 18.50
N ASP A 278 6.74 22.00 19.70
CA ASP A 278 5.41 22.16 20.27
C ASP A 278 4.53 23.01 19.35
N GLY A 279 3.36 22.46 19.01
CA GLY A 279 2.38 23.08 18.13
C GLY A 279 1.51 24.14 18.79
N GLY A 280 1.55 24.29 20.11
CA GLY A 280 0.80 25.30 20.87
C GLY A 280 1.07 26.73 20.40
N ASP A 281 2.32 27.03 20.05
CA ASP A 281 2.72 28.33 19.50
C ASP A 281 2.17 28.56 18.09
N LEU A 282 1.95 27.49 17.32
CA LEU A 282 1.33 27.52 15.97
C LEU A 282 -0.20 27.66 16.06
N ALA A 283 -0.81 27.14 17.12
CA ALA A 283 -2.25 27.12 17.34
C ALA A 283 -2.82 28.40 17.98
N GLY A 284 -1.97 29.30 18.48
CA GLY A 284 -2.37 30.56 19.15
C GLY A 284 -3.26 31.49 18.31
N SER A 285 -3.36 31.26 16.99
CA SER A 285 -4.19 32.02 16.04
C SER A 285 -5.47 31.31 15.56
N GLY A 286 -5.79 30.12 16.07
CA GLY A 286 -6.91 29.31 15.56
C GLY A 286 -6.49 28.37 14.43
N ALA A 287 -7.33 28.18 13.42
CA ALA A 287 -7.04 27.28 12.31
C ALA A 287 -5.78 27.73 11.54
N PHE A 288 -4.87 26.80 11.28
CA PHE A 288 -3.63 27.05 10.55
C PHE A 288 -3.34 25.92 9.55
N VAL A 289 -2.41 26.19 8.64
CA VAL A 289 -1.89 25.22 7.68
C VAL A 289 -0.37 25.19 7.78
N THR A 290 0.18 23.99 7.93
CA THR A 290 1.62 23.71 7.83
C THR A 290 1.80 22.46 6.96
N THR A 291 2.97 21.83 6.94
CA THR A 291 3.23 20.60 6.19
C THR A 291 3.76 19.48 7.09
N VAL A 292 3.47 18.24 6.69
CA VAL A 292 4.13 17.01 7.18
C VAL A 292 4.52 16.22 5.95
N GLY A 293 5.82 16.11 5.69
CA GLY A 293 6.33 15.70 4.39
C GLY A 293 5.90 16.69 3.31
N PRO A 294 5.55 16.21 2.11
CA PRO A 294 5.04 17.07 1.04
C PRO A 294 3.56 17.45 1.20
N TYR A 295 2.88 17.02 2.27
CA TYR A 295 1.43 17.16 2.40
C TYR A 295 1.04 18.29 3.35
N ALA A 296 -0.03 19.01 2.98
CA ALA A 296 -0.59 20.06 3.81
C ALA A 296 -1.29 19.44 5.04
N LEU A 297 -0.87 19.89 6.23
CA LEU A 297 -1.51 19.64 7.50
C LEU A 297 -2.43 20.83 7.83
N HIS A 298 -3.73 20.58 7.80
CA HIS A 298 -4.75 21.53 8.22
C HIS A 298 -5.16 21.24 9.66
N TYR A 299 -4.95 22.21 10.54
CA TYR A 299 -5.45 22.17 11.91
C TYR A 299 -6.74 22.97 12.05
N HIS A 300 -7.71 22.39 12.76
CA HIS A 300 -8.94 23.06 13.12
C HIS A 300 -9.37 22.66 14.54
N GLN A 301 -9.48 23.64 15.44
CA GLN A 301 -10.14 23.46 16.72
C GLN A 301 -11.64 23.63 16.54
N THR A 302 -12.40 22.54 16.67
CA THR A 302 -13.85 22.54 16.46
C THR A 302 -14.61 23.06 17.68
N ASP A 303 -14.10 22.78 18.87
CA ASP A 303 -14.58 23.33 20.14
C ASP A 303 -13.45 23.31 21.18
N THR A 304 -13.71 23.80 22.40
CA THR A 304 -12.71 23.87 23.49
C THR A 304 -12.02 22.55 23.86
N ARG A 305 -12.54 21.41 23.42
CA ARG A 305 -12.09 20.05 23.74
C ARG A 305 -11.82 19.20 22.50
N SER A 306 -12.15 19.69 21.29
CA SER A 306 -12.10 18.93 20.05
C SER A 306 -11.17 19.57 19.04
N HIS A 307 -10.18 18.81 18.59
CA HIS A 307 -9.15 19.23 17.65
C HIS A 307 -9.11 18.25 16.48
N LYS A 308 -9.00 18.77 15.26
CA LYS A 308 -8.90 17.99 14.02
C LYS A 308 -7.64 18.40 13.28
N PHE A 309 -6.83 17.42 12.95
CA PHE A 309 -5.62 17.51 12.14
C PHE A 309 -5.87 16.72 10.86
N THR A 310 -5.89 17.38 9.71
CA THR A 310 -6.19 16.75 8.41
C THR A 310 -4.97 16.87 7.51
N ILE A 311 -4.36 15.75 7.16
CA ILE A 311 -3.30 15.67 6.17
C ILE A 311 -3.97 15.42 4.82
N SER A 312 -3.95 16.40 3.94
CA SER A 312 -4.59 16.34 2.62
C SER A 312 -3.71 15.59 1.63
N LEU A 313 -4.15 14.43 1.15
CA LEU A 313 -3.41 13.58 0.21
C LEU A 313 -3.89 13.70 -1.24
N GLY A 314 -5.13 14.15 -1.41
CA GLY A 314 -5.79 14.34 -2.69
C GLY A 314 -7.14 15.05 -2.51
N LYS A 315 -7.99 14.98 -3.54
CA LYS A 315 -9.31 15.66 -3.52
C LYS A 315 -10.22 15.17 -2.39
N ASP A 316 -10.26 13.85 -2.18
CA ASP A 316 -11.11 13.21 -1.17
C ASP A 316 -10.34 12.20 -0.30
N GLU A 317 -9.02 12.09 -0.47
CA GLU A 317 -8.14 11.19 0.28
C GLU A 317 -7.43 11.99 1.38
N SER A 318 -7.51 11.53 2.62
CA SER A 318 -6.88 12.22 3.74
C SER A 318 -6.50 11.28 4.89
N ILE A 319 -5.54 11.72 5.70
CA ILE A 319 -5.33 11.13 7.02
C ILE A 319 -5.81 12.13 8.06
N VAL A 320 -6.75 11.71 8.89
CA VAL A 320 -7.36 12.56 9.91
C VAL A 320 -6.96 12.06 11.28
N VAL A 321 -6.29 12.90 12.04
CA VAL A 321 -6.09 12.70 13.48
C VAL A 321 -7.04 13.62 14.23
N LYS A 322 -7.81 13.06 15.17
CA LYS A 322 -8.73 13.82 16.02
C LYS A 322 -8.29 13.65 17.47
N SER A 323 -8.34 14.73 18.23
CA SER A 323 -8.20 14.70 19.69
C SER A 323 -9.50 15.24 20.29
N HIS A 324 -10.17 14.45 21.14
CA HIS A 324 -11.32 14.90 21.91
C HIS A 324 -11.10 14.59 23.39
N LYS A 325 -10.97 15.64 24.21
CA LYS A 325 -10.53 15.50 25.60
C LYS A 325 -9.28 14.62 25.67
N ASP A 326 -9.34 13.49 26.34
CA ASP A 326 -8.24 12.58 26.58
C ASP A 326 -8.11 11.45 25.54
N MET A 327 -8.88 11.50 24.46
CA MET A 327 -8.89 10.43 23.46
C MET A 327 -8.41 10.96 22.11
N VAL A 328 -7.56 10.17 21.48
CA VAL A 328 -7.11 10.38 20.11
C VAL A 328 -7.79 9.37 19.18
N ALA A 329 -7.98 9.75 17.92
CA ALA A 329 -8.45 8.86 16.88
C ALA A 329 -7.65 9.12 15.61
N VAL A 330 -7.39 8.06 14.84
CA VAL A 330 -6.77 8.16 13.51
C VAL A 330 -7.72 7.52 12.49
N VAL A 331 -7.91 8.20 11.37
CA VAL A 331 -8.74 7.73 10.25
C VAL A 331 -7.95 7.88 8.96
N LEU A 332 -7.81 6.80 8.21
CA LEU A 332 -7.31 6.79 6.83
C LEU A 332 -8.56 6.87 5.94
N GLU A 333 -8.91 8.06 5.46
CA GLU A 333 -10.11 8.30 4.66
C GLU A 333 -9.82 8.06 3.18
N LYS A 334 -10.61 7.17 2.56
CA LYS A 334 -10.47 6.77 1.15
C LYS A 334 -9.02 6.38 0.79
N ALA A 335 -8.46 5.46 1.57
CA ALA A 335 -7.09 4.99 1.37
C ALA A 335 -6.95 4.40 -0.04
N SER A 336 -6.25 5.10 -0.93
CA SER A 336 -6.15 4.68 -2.33
C SER A 336 -5.07 3.60 -2.53
N PRO A 337 -5.24 2.70 -3.52
CA PRO A 337 -4.22 1.70 -3.83
C PRO A 337 -2.90 2.32 -4.27
N ARG A 338 -2.93 3.55 -4.81
CA ARG A 338 -1.74 4.31 -5.19
C ARG A 338 -0.75 4.51 -4.04
N ARG A 339 -1.24 4.62 -2.81
CA ARG A 339 -0.42 4.94 -1.63
C ARG A 339 -0.35 3.78 -0.66
N PHE A 340 -1.45 3.07 -0.50
CA PHE A 340 -1.58 2.08 0.55
C PHE A 340 -1.27 0.65 0.08
N HIS A 341 -0.95 0.44 -1.21
CA HIS A 341 -0.43 -0.85 -1.67
C HIS A 341 0.82 -1.31 -0.88
N GLY A 342 0.85 -2.58 -0.50
CA GLY A 342 1.91 -3.19 0.32
C GLY A 342 1.90 -2.75 1.77
N SER A 343 0.88 -2.01 2.22
CA SER A 343 0.78 -1.54 3.60
C SER A 343 0.19 -2.59 4.51
N ARG A 344 0.69 -2.62 5.74
CA ARG A 344 0.32 -3.63 6.75
C ARG A 344 0.37 -3.05 8.15
N GLY A 345 -0.46 -3.58 9.03
CA GLY A 345 -0.53 -3.14 10.42
C GLY A 345 -1.68 -3.80 11.15
N ILE A 346 -2.02 -3.26 12.32
CA ILE A 346 -3.16 -3.77 13.09
C ILE A 346 -4.52 -3.51 12.40
N VAL A 347 -4.56 -2.65 11.36
CA VAL A 347 -5.73 -2.48 10.47
C VAL A 347 -5.82 -3.54 9.36
N GLY A 348 -4.88 -4.48 9.32
CA GLY A 348 -4.77 -5.50 8.29
C GLY A 348 -3.84 -5.11 7.14
N ASP A 349 -3.69 -6.05 6.21
CA ASP A 349 -2.99 -5.87 4.95
C ASP A 349 -3.91 -5.21 3.92
N TYR A 350 -3.42 -4.16 3.25
CA TYR A 350 -4.23 -3.36 2.35
C TYR A 350 -4.64 -4.12 1.08
N ASP A 351 -3.76 -4.96 0.54
CA ASP A 351 -3.99 -5.60 -0.76
C ASP A 351 -4.91 -6.79 -0.65
N THR A 352 -4.67 -7.64 0.35
CA THR A 352 -5.41 -8.88 0.57
C THR A 352 -6.65 -8.67 1.44
N ARG A 353 -6.74 -7.53 2.14
CA ARG A 353 -7.79 -7.22 3.14
C ARG A 353 -7.83 -8.21 4.31
N LYS A 354 -6.76 -8.99 4.49
CA LYS A 354 -6.63 -9.99 5.55
C LYS A 354 -5.82 -9.46 6.72
N MET A 355 -5.99 -10.09 7.87
CA MET A 355 -5.12 -9.87 9.02
C MET A 355 -3.88 -10.73 8.84
N LEU A 356 -2.72 -10.11 8.64
CA LEU A 356 -1.45 -10.83 8.47
C LEU A 356 -0.49 -10.48 9.61
N ASN A 357 0.43 -11.39 9.91
CA ASN A 357 1.60 -11.10 10.73
C ASN A 357 2.74 -10.51 9.88
N ARG A 358 3.86 -10.13 10.51
CA ARG A 358 5.01 -9.54 9.82
C ARG A 358 5.67 -10.48 8.80
N GLN A 359 5.45 -11.79 8.92
CA GLN A 359 5.90 -12.81 7.95
C GLN A 359 4.88 -13.08 6.83
N GLY A 360 3.75 -12.37 6.80
CA GLY A 360 2.71 -12.53 5.77
C GLY A 360 1.76 -13.72 5.99
N MET A 361 1.77 -14.34 7.17
CA MET A 361 0.84 -15.42 7.51
C MET A 361 -0.47 -14.86 8.08
N GLU A 362 -1.59 -15.45 7.67
CA GLU A 362 -2.92 -15.05 8.12
C GLU A 362 -3.11 -15.29 9.63
N MET A 363 -3.77 -14.33 10.28
CA MET A 363 -4.10 -14.34 11.70
C MET A 363 -5.62 -14.27 11.88
N ASP A 364 -6.12 -14.93 12.91
CA ASP A 364 -7.54 -14.83 13.27
C ASP A 364 -7.82 -13.47 13.93
N ILE A 365 -8.72 -12.69 13.33
CA ILE A 365 -9.16 -11.40 13.86
C ILE A 365 -9.86 -11.52 15.22
N ALA A 366 -10.38 -12.70 15.56
CA ALA A 366 -10.96 -12.96 16.87
C ALA A 366 -9.92 -12.99 18.01
N ASP A 367 -8.63 -13.27 17.73
CA ASP A 367 -7.55 -13.18 18.71
C ASP A 367 -6.90 -11.78 18.68
N THR A 368 -7.67 -10.79 19.15
CA THR A 368 -7.25 -9.38 19.14
C THR A 368 -5.97 -9.13 19.96
N ASN A 369 -5.71 -9.96 20.98
CA ASN A 369 -4.49 -9.88 21.77
C ASN A 369 -3.28 -10.42 21.00
N ALA A 370 -3.43 -11.48 20.19
CA ALA A 370 -2.37 -11.93 19.30
C ALA A 370 -2.05 -10.87 18.24
N LEU A 371 -3.07 -10.26 17.63
CA LEU A 371 -2.88 -9.16 16.67
C LEU A 371 -2.11 -8.00 17.29
N ALA A 372 -2.49 -7.57 18.49
CA ALA A 372 -1.82 -6.47 19.18
C ALA A 372 -0.37 -6.81 19.59
N ARG A 373 -0.08 -8.06 19.98
CA ARG A 373 1.30 -8.51 20.24
C ARG A 373 2.14 -8.49 18.98
N GLU A 374 1.59 -8.95 17.86
CA GLU A 374 2.30 -9.00 16.57
C GLU A 374 2.63 -7.59 16.06
N TRP A 375 1.65 -6.70 16.16
CA TRP A 375 1.74 -5.31 15.73
C TRP A 375 2.17 -4.36 16.85
N GLN A 376 2.76 -4.87 17.94
CA GLN A 376 3.41 -4.04 18.94
C GLN A 376 4.59 -3.29 18.29
N VAL A 377 4.76 -2.02 18.62
CA VAL A 377 5.88 -1.21 18.12
C VAL A 377 7.20 -1.79 18.60
N ARG A 378 8.10 -1.99 17.63
CA ARG A 378 9.48 -2.42 17.80
C ARG A 378 10.42 -1.24 17.56
N PRO A 379 11.12 -0.70 18.58
CA PRO A 379 11.98 0.48 18.42
C PRO A 379 13.09 0.32 17.38
N GLU A 380 13.59 -0.89 17.18
CA GLU A 380 14.60 -1.24 16.19
C GLU A 380 14.10 -1.19 14.74
N GLU A 381 12.80 -1.39 14.53
CA GLU A 381 12.17 -1.40 13.20
C GLU A 381 11.50 -0.05 12.88
N HIS A 382 10.83 0.55 13.87
CA HIS A 382 9.96 1.71 13.68
C HIS A 382 10.57 3.01 14.23
N GLY A 383 11.72 2.93 14.92
CA GLY A 383 12.31 4.04 15.64
C GLY A 383 11.57 4.39 16.94
N ARG A 384 12.09 5.39 17.65
CA ARG A 384 11.49 5.94 18.88
C ARG A 384 10.87 7.29 18.56
N LEU A 385 9.62 7.29 18.11
CA LEU A 385 8.99 8.49 17.54
C LEU A 385 8.14 9.27 18.54
N PHE A 386 7.57 8.62 19.55
CA PHE A 386 6.84 9.32 20.61
C PHE A 386 7.80 10.19 21.46
N GLN A 387 7.43 11.44 21.73
CA GLN A 387 8.18 12.36 22.59
C GLN A 387 8.43 11.75 23.98
N ALA A 388 7.41 11.11 24.56
CA ALA A 388 7.49 10.50 25.88
C ALA A 388 7.84 9.00 25.80
N PHE A 389 8.87 8.59 26.53
CA PHE A 389 9.17 7.18 26.76
C PHE A 389 8.24 6.60 27.83
N ARG A 390 7.65 5.43 27.56
CA ARG A 390 6.73 4.76 28.49
C ARG A 390 6.78 3.24 28.33
N ALA A 391 6.71 2.51 29.44
CA ALA A 391 6.56 1.06 29.44
C ALA A 391 5.07 0.63 29.37
N PRO A 392 4.76 -0.54 28.78
CA PRO A 392 5.69 -1.51 28.19
C PRO A 392 6.12 -1.13 26.76
N GLN A 393 7.38 -1.43 26.41
CA GLN A 393 7.88 -1.42 25.03
C GLN A 393 8.47 -2.79 24.71
N TYR A 394 8.38 -3.21 23.45
CA TYR A 394 8.97 -4.47 22.99
C TYR A 394 10.44 -4.59 23.46
N PRO A 395 10.86 -5.74 24.02
CA PRO A 395 10.17 -7.04 24.06
C PRO A 395 9.22 -7.25 25.26
N GLN A 396 8.93 -6.23 26.08
CA GLN A 396 7.90 -6.35 27.12
C GLN A 396 6.52 -6.39 26.48
N GLU A 397 5.75 -7.44 26.78
CA GLU A 397 4.41 -7.61 26.22
C GLU A 397 3.46 -6.49 26.63
N CYS A 398 2.47 -6.24 25.78
CA CYS A 398 1.37 -5.34 26.08
C CYS A 398 0.69 -5.73 27.40
N LYS A 399 0.41 -4.75 28.25
CA LYS A 399 -0.30 -4.98 29.50
C LYS A 399 -1.78 -5.10 29.21
N LEU A 400 -2.43 -6.16 29.70
CA LEU A 400 -3.87 -6.33 29.59
C LEU A 400 -4.59 -5.83 30.86
N PRO A 401 -5.84 -5.32 30.75
CA PRO A 401 -6.65 -4.99 31.90
C PRO A 401 -6.83 -6.22 32.79
N VAL A 402 -6.75 -6.03 34.10
CA VAL A 402 -7.04 -7.13 35.03
C VAL A 402 -8.54 -7.38 34.99
N ALA A 403 -8.94 -8.58 34.57
CA ALA A 403 -10.34 -8.98 34.58
C ALA A 403 -10.92 -8.76 35.98
N SER A 404 -11.93 -7.90 36.10
CA SER A 404 -12.69 -7.81 37.35
C SER A 404 -13.29 -9.20 37.61
N LYS A 405 -13.03 -9.78 38.79
CA LYS A 405 -13.85 -10.87 39.31
C LYS A 405 -15.27 -10.31 39.45
N ARG A 406 -16.08 -10.39 38.39
CA ARG A 406 -17.53 -10.26 38.52
C ARG A 406 -17.95 -11.42 39.42
N VAL A 407 -18.17 -11.13 40.70
CA VAL A 407 -18.95 -12.02 41.57
C VAL A 407 -20.33 -12.08 40.94
N GLY A 408 -20.54 -13.07 40.08
CA GLY A 408 -21.83 -13.30 39.45
C GLY A 408 -22.83 -13.62 40.55
N ARG A 409 -23.72 -12.67 40.87
CA ARG A 409 -25.00 -13.04 41.47
C ARG A 409 -25.71 -13.92 40.45
N ARG A 410 -25.73 -15.23 40.70
CA ARG A 410 -26.59 -16.15 39.97
C ARG A 410 -28.03 -15.70 40.19
N LEU A 411 -28.68 -15.23 39.12
CA LEU A 411 -30.14 -15.21 39.02
C LEU A 411 -30.61 -16.66 39.12
N GLY A 412 -31.13 -17.05 40.29
CA GLY A 412 -31.69 -18.39 40.50
C GLY A 412 -31.24 -19.12 41.75
N GLN A 413 -31.21 -18.48 42.91
CA GLN A 413 -31.35 -19.21 44.19
C GLN A 413 -32.60 -18.72 44.93
N PRO A 414 -33.42 -19.65 45.46
CA PRO A 414 -34.71 -19.32 46.05
C PRO A 414 -34.51 -18.56 47.37
N ARG A 415 -35.42 -17.61 47.64
CA ARG A 415 -35.58 -17.04 48.98
C ARG A 415 -36.09 -18.14 49.90
N ILE A 416 -35.31 -18.47 50.93
CA ILE A 416 -35.73 -19.20 52.13
C ILE A 416 -35.20 -18.35 53.30
N SER A 417 -36.08 -17.48 53.84
CA SER A 417 -36.65 -17.48 55.21
C SER A 417 -35.58 -17.50 56.31
N GLN A 418 -35.58 -16.60 57.29
CA GLN A 418 -36.69 -16.30 58.19
C GLN A 418 -36.39 -15.02 59.01
N GLU A 419 -37.46 -14.33 59.41
CA GLU A 419 -37.66 -13.54 60.63
C GLU A 419 -36.48 -12.95 61.43
N GLY A 420 -36.61 -11.67 61.78
CA GLY A 420 -36.07 -11.16 63.04
C GLY A 420 -35.88 -9.64 63.14
N ALA A 421 -36.81 -9.01 63.88
CA ALA A 421 -36.64 -7.81 64.71
C ALA A 421 -36.87 -6.39 64.10
N ASP A 422 -38.09 -5.90 64.36
CA ASP A 422 -38.37 -4.71 65.20
C ASP A 422 -37.84 -3.33 64.77
N ASN A 423 -38.71 -2.54 64.12
CA ASN A 423 -39.41 -1.38 64.71
C ASN A 423 -40.20 -0.59 63.66
#